data_AF-A0AA88PGN6-F1
#
_entry.id   AF-A0AA88PGN6-F1
#
_cell.length_a   1.000
_cell.length_b   1.000
_cell.length_c   1.000
_cell.angle_alpha   90.00
_cell.angle_beta   90.00
_cell.angle_gamma   90.00
#
_symmetry.space_group_name_H-M   'P 1'
#
loop_
_entity.id
_entity.type
_entity.pdbx_description
1 polymer ?
#
loop_
_entity_poly.entity_id
_entity_poly.type
_entity_poly.pdbx_seq_one_letter_code
_entity_poly.pdbx_strand_id
1 'polypeptide(L)'
;MAGMELAPFRPWDDFFPGLDRFSKPDVSDLSKWNNRVISNLLYYQTNYFAAAVVVILIVGFMNPLGMFLGGAVVALVFMGSVWAGENKAVIKNFKKKNPTLFVVGVLGISYFLLSLCGGVMVFLFGITFPMLLILIHASLRLRSMKNKLENKIEGVGLKKTPMGVILDLLDQQEEKINKIQDFLESKLKD
;
A
#
# COMPACT_ATOMS: atom_id res chain seq x y z
N MET A 1 3.38 25.34 3.47
CA MET A 1 3.33 23.88 3.22
C MET A 1 3.05 23.71 1.74
N ALA A 2 3.95 23.08 0.98
CA ALA A 2 3.71 22.85 -0.44
C ALA A 2 2.47 21.94 -0.58
N GLY A 3 1.46 22.37 -1.32
CA GLY A 3 0.24 21.60 -1.53
C GLY A 3 0.57 20.26 -2.18
N MET A 4 0.06 19.18 -1.61
CA MET A 4 0.15 17.85 -2.19
C MET A 4 -0.69 17.83 -3.48
N GLU A 5 -0.07 17.55 -4.61
CA GLU A 5 -0.75 17.52 -5.90
C GLU A 5 -1.24 16.09 -6.18
N LEU A 6 -2.49 15.96 -6.64
CA LEU A 6 -3.01 14.68 -7.10
C LEU A 6 -2.41 14.38 -8.48
N ALA A 7 -1.95 13.14 -8.67
CA ALA A 7 -1.49 12.69 -9.97
C ALA A 7 -2.63 12.78 -11.01
N PRO A 8 -2.35 13.15 -12.27
CA PRO A 8 -3.39 13.20 -13.29
C PRO A 8 -3.96 11.80 -13.56
N PHE A 9 -5.26 11.73 -13.84
CA PHE A 9 -5.90 10.50 -14.28
C PHE A 9 -5.44 10.15 -15.70
N ARG A 10 -4.85 8.97 -15.90
CA ARG A 10 -4.30 8.56 -17.19
C ARG A 10 -5.41 7.97 -18.08
N PRO A 11 -5.32 8.16 -19.42
CA PRO A 11 -6.29 7.60 -20.36
C PRO A 11 -6.46 6.08 -20.20
N TRP A 12 -7.69 5.59 -20.41
CA TRP A 12 -8.03 4.18 -20.21
C TRP A 12 -7.28 3.24 -21.16
N ASP A 13 -7.08 3.66 -22.40
CA ASP A 13 -6.29 2.98 -23.44
C ASP A 13 -4.78 2.93 -23.14
N ASP A 14 -4.29 3.74 -22.20
CA ASP A 14 -2.93 3.63 -21.69
C ASP A 14 -2.85 2.71 -20.45
N PHE A 15 -3.86 2.82 -19.56
CA PHE A 15 -3.95 2.03 -18.34
C PHE A 15 -4.22 0.55 -18.62
N PHE A 16 -5.25 0.23 -19.41
CA PHE A 16 -5.60 -1.11 -19.87
C PHE A 16 -5.37 -1.21 -21.38
N PRO A 17 -4.34 -1.94 -21.86
CA PRO A 17 -4.27 -2.13 -23.29
C PRO A 17 -3.77 -3.51 -23.75
N GLY A 18 -3.82 -3.71 -25.08
CA GLY A 18 -3.60 -4.96 -25.80
C GLY A 18 -2.44 -5.84 -25.32
N LEU A 19 -2.51 -7.12 -25.71
CA LEU A 19 -1.61 -8.21 -25.28
C LEU A 19 -0.10 -7.89 -25.39
N ASP A 20 0.29 -6.93 -26.22
CA ASP A 20 1.66 -6.47 -26.45
C ASP A 20 2.25 -5.62 -25.30
N ARG A 21 1.40 -5.18 -24.36
CA ARG A 21 1.77 -4.22 -23.31
C ARG A 21 1.91 -4.80 -21.92
N PHE A 22 1.76 -6.11 -21.80
CA PHE A 22 1.97 -6.89 -20.58
C PHE A 22 3.05 -7.95 -20.81
N SER A 23 3.99 -8.06 -19.87
CA SER A 23 4.99 -9.13 -19.88
C SER A 23 5.11 -9.75 -18.50
N LYS A 24 5.41 -11.06 -18.48
CA LYS A 24 5.72 -11.76 -17.23
C LYS A 24 6.88 -11.05 -16.51
N PRO A 25 6.83 -10.88 -15.17
CA PRO A 25 7.99 -10.43 -14.41
C PRO A 25 9.21 -11.29 -14.66
N ASP A 26 10.31 -10.59 -14.88
CA ASP A 26 11.63 -11.18 -14.81
C ASP A 26 12.01 -11.28 -13.34
N VAL A 27 11.76 -12.45 -12.76
CA VAL A 27 12.09 -12.74 -11.35
C VAL A 27 13.58 -12.97 -11.12
N SER A 28 14.38 -13.07 -12.19
CA SER A 28 15.83 -13.21 -12.10
C SER A 28 16.52 -11.87 -11.81
N ASP A 29 15.94 -10.76 -12.28
CA ASP A 29 16.40 -9.40 -11.98
C ASP A 29 15.36 -8.65 -11.14
N LEU A 30 15.46 -8.84 -9.81
CA LEU A 30 14.57 -8.24 -8.83
C LEU A 30 14.63 -6.71 -8.85
N SER A 31 15.80 -6.11 -9.14
CA SER A 31 15.94 -4.65 -9.19
C SER A 31 15.15 -4.08 -10.36
N LYS A 32 15.23 -4.71 -11.54
CA LYS A 32 14.45 -4.31 -12.71
C LYS A 32 12.95 -4.51 -12.50
N TRP A 33 12.55 -5.60 -11.85
CA TRP A 33 11.15 -5.81 -11.49
C TRP A 33 10.63 -4.75 -10.51
N ASN A 34 11.38 -4.46 -9.44
CA ASN A 34 11.01 -3.43 -8.45
C ASN A 34 10.86 -2.05 -9.12
N ASN A 35 11.84 -1.65 -9.93
CA ASN A 35 11.81 -0.41 -10.70
C ASN A 35 10.58 -0.31 -11.62
N ARG A 36 10.16 -1.44 -12.21
CA ARG A 36 8.95 -1.49 -13.03
C ARG A 36 7.68 -1.28 -12.18
N VAL A 37 7.58 -1.96 -11.04
CA VAL A 37 6.44 -1.83 -10.12
C VAL A 37 6.32 -0.39 -9.62
N ILE A 38 7.41 0.18 -9.07
CA ILE A 38 7.46 1.56 -8.57
C ILE A 38 7.06 2.56 -9.65
N SER A 39 7.66 2.45 -10.85
CA SER A 39 7.37 3.37 -11.97
C SER A 39 5.90 3.32 -12.41
N ASN A 40 5.29 2.13 -12.39
CA ASN A 40 3.87 1.98 -12.73
C ASN A 40 2.95 2.49 -11.61
N LEU A 41 3.26 2.19 -10.35
CA LEU A 41 2.52 2.66 -9.16
C LEU A 41 2.43 4.19 -9.10
N LEU A 42 3.53 4.87 -9.43
CA LEU A 42 3.58 6.33 -9.48
C LEU A 42 2.81 6.89 -10.68
N TYR A 43 3.04 6.32 -11.87
CA TYR A 43 2.47 6.85 -13.11
C TYR A 43 0.93 6.70 -13.19
N TYR A 44 0.40 5.58 -12.70
CA TYR A 44 -1.04 5.25 -12.73
C TYR A 44 -1.74 5.43 -11.37
N GLN A 45 -1.16 6.20 -10.45
CA GLN A 45 -1.65 6.36 -9.07
C GLN A 45 -3.17 6.61 -9.00
N THR A 46 -3.69 7.56 -9.78
CA THR A 46 -5.12 7.93 -9.75
C THR A 46 -5.99 6.87 -10.41
N ASN A 47 -5.50 6.15 -11.43
CA ASN A 47 -6.19 5.01 -12.04
C ASN A 47 -6.30 3.85 -11.06
N TYR A 48 -5.24 3.56 -10.29
CA TYR A 48 -5.26 2.52 -9.25
C TYR A 48 -6.22 2.86 -8.13
N PHE A 49 -6.25 4.12 -7.69
CA PHE A 49 -7.22 4.59 -6.71
C PHE A 49 -8.66 4.42 -7.21
N ALA A 50 -8.94 4.85 -8.44
CA ALA A 50 -10.26 4.67 -9.05
C ALA A 50 -10.65 3.19 -9.18
N ALA A 51 -9.73 2.33 -9.61
CA ALA A 51 -9.95 0.89 -9.70
C ALA A 51 -10.27 0.26 -8.33
N ALA A 52 -9.55 0.66 -7.28
CA ALA A 52 -9.85 0.22 -5.92
C ALA A 52 -11.25 0.64 -5.47
N VAL A 53 -11.64 1.90 -5.72
CA VAL A 53 -13.00 2.39 -5.42
C VAL A 53 -14.06 1.57 -6.17
N VAL A 54 -13.87 1.32 -7.46
CA VAL A 54 -14.82 0.52 -8.27
C VAL A 54 -14.96 -0.89 -7.69
N VAL A 55 -13.86 -1.57 -7.36
CA VAL A 55 -13.89 -2.91 -6.76
C VAL A 55 -14.61 -2.88 -5.41
N ILE A 56 -14.32 -1.90 -4.56
CA ILE A 56 -15.00 -1.72 -3.27
C ILE A 56 -16.50 -1.50 -3.46
N LEU A 57 -16.92 -0.72 -4.45
CA LEU A 57 -18.33 -0.47 -4.74
C LEU A 57 -19.03 -1.75 -5.23
N ILE A 58 -18.38 -2.54 -6.10
CA ILE A 58 -18.93 -3.82 -6.58
C ILE A 58 -19.10 -4.79 -5.41
N VAL A 59 -18.05 -4.98 -4.60
CA VAL A 59 -18.08 -5.87 -3.43
C VAL A 59 -19.10 -5.39 -2.40
N GLY A 60 -19.14 -4.09 -2.14
CA GLY A 60 -20.10 -3.45 -1.24
C GLY A 60 -21.53 -3.59 -1.73
N PHE A 61 -21.78 -3.58 -3.03
CA PHE A 61 -23.11 -3.83 -3.59
C PHE A 61 -23.54 -5.29 -3.43
N MET A 62 -22.61 -6.24 -3.57
CA MET A 62 -22.89 -7.68 -3.42
C MET A 62 -23.17 -8.08 -1.96
N ASN A 63 -22.54 -7.41 -0.98
CA ASN A 63 -22.76 -7.66 0.44
C ASN A 63 -22.71 -6.35 1.26
N PRO A 64 -23.75 -5.51 1.19
CA PRO A 64 -23.74 -4.17 1.79
C PRO A 64 -23.68 -4.24 3.31
N LEU A 65 -24.48 -5.11 3.93
CA LEU A 65 -24.50 -5.26 5.38
C LEU A 65 -23.16 -5.77 5.91
N GLY A 66 -22.57 -6.76 5.25
CA GLY A 66 -21.24 -7.25 5.57
C GLY A 66 -20.22 -6.12 5.50
N MET A 67 -20.19 -5.38 4.38
CA MET A 67 -19.27 -4.26 4.15
C MET A 67 -19.38 -3.18 5.24
N PHE A 68 -20.60 -2.75 5.59
CA PHE A 68 -20.82 -1.75 6.64
C PHE A 68 -20.41 -2.28 8.02
N LEU A 69 -20.78 -3.51 8.36
CA LEU A 69 -20.44 -4.11 9.65
C LEU A 69 -18.92 -4.29 9.80
N GLY A 70 -18.27 -4.84 8.78
CA GLY A 70 -16.83 -5.02 8.75
C GLY A 70 -16.09 -3.68 8.81
N GLY A 71 -16.53 -2.69 8.02
CA GLY A 71 -16.00 -1.33 8.06
C GLY A 71 -16.16 -0.67 9.43
N ALA A 72 -17.34 -0.82 10.06
CA ALA A 72 -17.61 -0.30 11.40
C ALA A 72 -16.71 -0.95 12.46
N VAL A 73 -16.55 -2.27 12.44
CA VAL A 73 -15.65 -2.99 13.36
C VAL A 73 -14.21 -2.47 13.22
N VAL A 74 -13.68 -2.38 12.00
CA VAL A 74 -12.31 -1.88 11.77
C VAL A 74 -12.17 -0.43 12.24
N ALA A 75 -13.13 0.43 11.90
CA ALA A 75 -13.10 1.83 12.30
C ALA A 75 -13.13 1.98 13.83
N LEU A 76 -13.99 1.23 14.53
CA LEU A 76 -14.09 1.26 15.98
C LEU A 76 -12.82 0.74 16.66
N VAL A 77 -12.25 -0.36 16.17
CA VAL A 77 -11.00 -0.91 16.72
C VAL A 77 -9.85 0.07 16.51
N PHE A 78 -9.75 0.66 15.31
CA PHE A 78 -8.73 1.65 15.01
C PHE A 78 -8.87 2.90 15.89
N MET A 79 -10.05 3.53 15.90
CA MET A 79 -10.32 4.70 16.73
C MET A 79 -10.11 4.42 18.22
N GLY A 80 -10.59 3.26 18.70
CA GLY A 80 -10.39 2.82 20.07
C GLY A 80 -8.92 2.62 20.41
N SER A 81 -8.12 2.04 19.51
CA SER A 81 -6.68 1.86 19.70
C SER A 81 -5.91 3.18 19.72
N VAL A 82 -6.27 4.13 18.85
CA VAL A 82 -5.66 5.46 18.80
C VAL A 82 -6.00 6.22 20.07
N TRP A 83 -7.28 6.27 20.43
CA TRP A 83 -7.75 6.91 21.65
C TRP A 83 -7.08 6.32 22.90
N ALA A 84 -7.02 4.99 23.00
CA ALA A 84 -6.39 4.30 24.11
C ALA A 84 -4.87 4.57 24.18
N GLY A 85 -4.20 4.59 23.02
CA GLY A 85 -2.77 4.90 22.90
C GLY A 85 -2.40 6.35 23.24
N GLU A 86 -3.35 7.28 23.17
CA GLU A 86 -3.15 8.68 23.53
C GLU A 86 -3.52 8.98 24.99
N ASN A 87 -4.62 8.38 25.47
CA ASN A 87 -5.25 8.74 26.74
C ASN A 87 -4.87 7.81 27.91
N LYS A 88 -4.39 6.59 27.66
CA LYS A 88 -3.99 5.65 28.72
C LYS A 88 -2.47 5.56 28.77
N ALA A 89 -1.88 5.99 29.89
CA ALA A 89 -0.43 6.01 30.09
C ALA A 89 0.23 4.63 29.87
N VAL A 90 -0.42 3.55 30.32
CA VAL A 90 0.06 2.18 30.13
C VAL A 90 0.16 1.81 28.65
N ILE A 91 -0.90 2.07 27.88
CA ILE A 91 -0.98 1.73 26.46
C ILE A 91 -0.06 2.65 25.64
N LYS A 92 0.03 3.93 26.00
CA LYS A 92 0.96 4.89 25.41
C LYS A 92 2.42 4.46 25.59
N ASN A 93 2.79 4.05 26.80
CA ASN A 93 4.14 3.55 27.09
C ASN A 93 4.42 2.23 26.38
N PHE A 94 3.44 1.33 26.32
CA PHE A 94 3.55 0.08 25.57
C PHE A 94 3.73 0.31 24.06
N LYS A 95 2.91 1.18 23.45
CA LYS A 95 3.01 1.57 22.03
C LYS A 95 4.38 2.17 21.71
N LYS A 96 4.94 3.00 22.61
CA LYS A 96 6.28 3.58 22.44
C LYS A 96 7.39 2.54 22.57
N LYS A 97 7.27 1.62 23.52
CA LYS A 97 8.29 0.58 23.79
C LYS A 97 8.30 -0.51 22.73
N ASN A 98 7.11 -0.93 22.28
CA ASN A 98 6.92 -2.05 21.35
C ASN A 98 5.88 -1.68 20.26
N PRO A 99 6.19 -0.76 19.34
CA PRO A 99 5.24 -0.29 18.33
C PRO A 99 4.75 -1.42 17.42
N THR A 100 5.63 -2.34 17.03
CA THR A 100 5.28 -3.51 16.19
C THR A 100 4.26 -4.41 16.90
N LEU A 101 4.49 -4.72 18.18
CA LEU A 101 3.61 -5.58 18.96
C LEU A 101 2.24 -4.94 19.19
N PHE A 102 2.21 -3.61 19.35
CA PHE A 102 0.97 -2.85 19.40
C PHE A 102 0.18 -2.96 18.09
N VAL A 103 0.83 -2.76 16.93
CA VAL A 103 0.17 -2.90 15.62
C VAL A 103 -0.32 -4.34 15.40
N VAL A 104 0.50 -5.35 15.70
CA VAL A 104 0.11 -6.76 15.61
C VAL A 104 -1.09 -7.06 16.51
N GLY A 105 -1.12 -6.54 17.73
CA GLY A 105 -2.26 -6.68 18.63
C GLY A 105 -3.54 -6.06 18.08
N VAL A 106 -3.47 -4.84 17.52
CA VAL A 106 -4.62 -4.17 16.88
C VAL A 106 -5.12 -4.97 15.67
N LEU A 107 -4.22 -5.48 14.84
CA LEU A 107 -4.58 -6.32 13.69
C LEU A 107 -5.22 -7.65 14.14
N GLY A 108 -4.66 -8.29 15.17
CA GLY A 108 -5.19 -9.53 15.74
C GLY A 108 -6.59 -9.36 16.32
N ILE A 109 -6.82 -8.29 17.09
CA ILE A 109 -8.15 -7.96 17.64
C ILE A 109 -9.14 -7.66 16.50
N SER A 110 -8.72 -6.89 15.50
CA SER A 110 -9.55 -6.59 14.33
C SER A 110 -9.97 -7.87 13.60
N TYR A 111 -9.02 -8.77 13.33
CA TYR A 111 -9.28 -10.05 12.69
C TYR A 111 -10.23 -10.92 13.52
N PHE A 112 -10.00 -11.03 14.83
CA PHE A 112 -10.86 -11.80 15.73
C PHE A 112 -12.31 -11.29 15.72
N LEU A 113 -12.51 -9.98 15.89
CA LEU A 113 -13.85 -9.39 15.87
C LEU A 113 -14.54 -9.54 14.52
N LEU A 114 -13.81 -9.36 13.42
CA LEU A 114 -14.34 -9.59 12.07
C LEU A 114 -14.74 -11.06 11.85
N SER A 115 -13.98 -12.01 12.40
CA SER A 115 -14.32 -13.45 12.36
C SER A 115 -15.61 -13.74 13.10
N LEU A 116 -15.87 -13.09 14.23
CA LEU A 116 -17.12 -13.25 14.98
C LEU A 116 -18.33 -12.67 14.23
N CYS A 117 -18.12 -11.56 13.53
CA CYS A 117 -19.16 -10.88 12.76
C CYS A 117 -19.36 -11.42 11.34
N GLY A 118 -18.61 -12.46 10.92
CA GLY A 118 -18.62 -12.95 9.53
C GLY A 118 -18.08 -11.94 8.50
N GLY A 119 -17.40 -10.89 8.96
CA GLY A 119 -16.90 -9.77 8.15
C GLY A 119 -15.55 -10.02 7.48
N VAL A 120 -14.97 -11.22 7.58
CA VAL A 120 -13.65 -11.56 7.01
C VAL A 120 -13.62 -11.30 5.50
N MET A 121 -14.71 -11.59 4.79
CA MET A 121 -14.83 -11.39 3.36
C MET A 121 -14.70 -9.91 2.96
N VAL A 122 -15.06 -8.98 3.84
CA VAL A 122 -14.92 -7.53 3.60
C VAL A 122 -13.46 -7.12 3.55
N PHE A 123 -12.62 -7.68 4.41
CA PHE A 123 -11.19 -7.39 4.41
C PHE A 123 -10.51 -8.01 3.19
N LEU A 124 -10.84 -9.27 2.90
CA LEU A 124 -10.30 -9.99 1.75
C LEU A 124 -10.68 -9.32 0.42
N PHE A 125 -11.95 -9.02 0.20
CA PHE A 125 -12.41 -8.46 -1.07
C PHE A 125 -12.41 -6.93 -1.15
N GLY A 126 -12.54 -6.24 -0.02
CA GLY A 126 -12.56 -4.77 0.04
C GLY A 126 -11.18 -4.13 0.15
N ILE A 127 -10.16 -4.85 0.65
CA ILE A 127 -8.80 -4.30 0.82
C ILE A 127 -7.77 -5.17 0.10
N THR A 128 -7.67 -6.45 0.46
CA THR A 128 -6.62 -7.33 -0.07
C THR A 128 -6.75 -7.51 -1.58
N PHE A 129 -7.96 -7.72 -2.09
CA PHE A 129 -8.19 -7.96 -3.52
C PHE A 129 -7.87 -6.74 -4.40
N PRO A 130 -8.33 -5.50 -4.11
CA PRO A 130 -7.88 -4.30 -4.80
C PRO A 130 -6.36 -4.13 -4.81
N MET A 131 -5.71 -4.34 -3.66
CA MET A 131 -4.26 -4.25 -3.53
C MET A 131 -3.54 -5.27 -4.42
N LEU A 132 -4.02 -6.53 -4.44
CA LEU A 132 -3.48 -7.56 -5.31
C LEU A 132 -3.65 -7.21 -6.79
N LEU A 133 -4.83 -6.73 -7.21
CA LEU A 133 -5.04 -6.31 -8.59
C LEU A 133 -4.11 -5.17 -9.01
N ILE A 134 -3.91 -4.17 -8.13
CA ILE A 134 -2.98 -3.06 -8.36
C ILE A 134 -1.55 -3.59 -8.52
N LEU A 135 -1.10 -4.48 -7.63
CA LEU A 135 0.25 -5.05 -7.67
C LEU A 135 0.47 -5.96 -8.88
N ILE A 136 -0.53 -6.77 -9.26
CA ILE A 136 -0.50 -7.60 -10.46
C ILE A 136 -0.39 -6.70 -11.69
N HIS A 137 -1.21 -5.65 -11.79
CA HIS A 137 -1.16 -4.71 -12.91
C HIS A 137 0.19 -3.98 -12.96
N ALA A 138 0.65 -3.42 -11.84
CA ALA A 138 1.93 -2.73 -11.73
C ALA A 138 3.11 -3.66 -12.04
N SER A 139 2.99 -4.94 -11.72
CA SER A 139 3.98 -5.96 -12.07
C SER A 139 3.93 -6.31 -13.54
N LEU A 140 2.77 -6.57 -14.15
CA LEU A 140 2.72 -7.07 -15.52
C LEU A 140 2.92 -5.98 -16.57
N ARG A 141 2.53 -4.73 -16.27
CA ARG A 141 2.55 -3.63 -17.25
C ARG A 141 3.99 -3.29 -17.66
N LEU A 142 4.28 -3.38 -18.95
CA LEU A 142 5.56 -2.96 -19.51
C LEU A 142 5.72 -1.44 -19.40
N ARG A 143 6.93 -1.01 -19.05
CA ARG A 143 7.29 0.41 -18.98
C ARG A 143 7.35 0.99 -20.40
N SER A 144 6.38 1.81 -20.76
CA SER A 144 6.41 2.62 -21.99
C SER A 144 7.63 3.57 -21.99
N MET A 145 8.26 3.84 -23.15
CA MET A 145 9.34 4.84 -23.24
C MET A 145 8.87 6.25 -22.86
N LYS A 146 7.57 6.55 -22.98
CA LYS A 146 6.95 7.77 -22.43
C LYS A 146 7.02 7.80 -20.89
N ASN A 147 6.77 6.67 -20.22
CA ASN A 147 6.99 6.54 -18.76
C ASN A 147 8.45 6.79 -18.37
N LYS A 148 9.44 6.56 -19.25
CA LYS A 148 10.86 6.81 -18.94
C LYS A 148 11.18 8.31 -18.93
N LEU A 149 10.54 9.09 -19.79
CA LEU A 149 10.70 10.53 -19.94
C LEU A 149 9.86 11.30 -18.91
N GLU A 150 8.59 10.96 -18.75
CA GLU A 150 7.73 11.53 -17.71
C GLU A 150 8.23 11.20 -16.31
N ASN A 151 8.67 9.96 -15.99
CA ASN A 151 9.24 9.68 -14.66
C ASN A 151 10.54 10.44 -14.38
N LYS A 152 11.27 10.92 -15.39
CA LYS A 152 12.50 11.71 -15.18
C LYS A 152 12.18 13.18 -14.93
N ILE A 153 11.12 13.69 -15.55
CA ILE A 153 10.60 15.06 -15.37
C ILE A 153 9.78 15.14 -14.07
N GLU A 154 8.93 14.16 -13.83
CA GLU A 154 8.20 13.96 -12.59
C GLU A 154 9.14 13.54 -11.46
N GLY A 155 10.26 12.84 -11.68
CA GLY A 155 11.19 12.45 -10.59
C GLY A 155 11.77 13.63 -9.80
N VAL A 156 11.79 14.83 -10.38
CA VAL A 156 12.17 16.08 -9.72
C VAL A 156 10.96 16.73 -9.01
N GLY A 157 9.72 16.39 -9.38
CA GLY A 157 8.46 16.85 -8.80
C GLY A 157 7.64 15.82 -7.98
N LEU A 158 8.06 14.54 -7.97
CA LEU A 158 7.33 13.36 -7.46
C LEU A 158 7.25 13.31 -5.95
N LYS A 159 8.10 14.10 -5.28
CA LYS A 159 8.03 14.31 -3.83
C LYS A 159 6.73 14.97 -3.36
N LYS A 160 5.82 15.34 -4.28
CA LYS A 160 4.57 16.05 -3.98
C LYS A 160 3.30 15.21 -4.03
N THR A 161 3.30 13.96 -4.51
CA THR A 161 2.08 13.11 -4.53
C THR A 161 2.03 12.14 -3.34
N PRO A 162 0.85 11.71 -2.88
CA PRO A 162 0.75 10.77 -1.75
C PRO A 162 1.51 9.46 -1.97
N MET A 163 1.41 8.86 -3.17
CA MET A 163 2.13 7.62 -3.49
C MET A 163 3.64 7.84 -3.54
N GLY A 164 4.08 8.99 -4.07
CA GLY A 164 5.50 9.38 -4.07
C GLY A 164 6.07 9.46 -2.65
N VAL A 165 5.35 10.09 -1.72
CA VAL A 165 5.75 10.15 -0.31
C VAL A 165 5.78 8.76 0.32
N ILE A 166 4.79 7.91 0.08
CA ILE A 166 4.76 6.55 0.63
C ILE A 166 5.95 5.73 0.14
N LEU A 167 6.26 5.77 -1.15
CA LEU A 167 7.38 5.01 -1.71
C LEU A 167 8.74 5.55 -1.23
N ASP A 168 8.91 6.86 -1.08
CA ASP A 168 10.11 7.47 -0.48
C ASP A 168 10.30 7.03 0.97
N LEU A 169 9.20 6.95 1.75
CA LEU A 169 9.24 6.43 3.11
C LEU A 169 9.60 4.95 3.16
N LEU A 170 9.12 4.14 2.22
CA LEU A 170 9.47 2.71 2.14
C LEU A 170 10.94 2.51 1.79
N ASP A 171 11.46 3.28 0.83
CA ASP A 171 12.88 3.26 0.43
C ASP A 171 13.80 3.65 1.60
N GLN A 172 13.47 4.71 2.33
CA GLN A 172 14.20 5.11 3.54
C GLN A 172 14.16 4.05 4.65
N GLN A 173 13.10 3.24 4.74
CA GLN A 173 13.04 2.13 5.69
C GLN A 173 13.94 0.97 5.26
N GLU A 174 13.93 0.62 3.98
CA GLU A 174 14.82 -0.41 3.42
C GLU A 174 16.29 -0.07 3.67
N GLU A 175 16.71 1.16 3.38
CA GLU A 175 18.08 1.62 3.66
C GLU A 175 18.48 1.50 5.13
N LYS A 176 17.54 1.78 6.05
CA LYS A 176 17.79 1.66 7.50
C LYS A 176 17.94 0.21 7.92
N ILE A 177 17.12 -0.69 7.38
CA ILE A 177 17.20 -2.12 7.66
C ILE A 177 18.54 -2.69 7.17
N ASN A 178 18.94 -2.35 5.95
CA ASN A 178 20.21 -2.80 5.37
C ASN A 178 21.40 -2.32 6.22
N LYS A 179 21.41 -1.06 6.66
CA LYS A 179 22.46 -0.54 7.57
C LYS A 179 22.51 -1.27 8.92
N ILE A 180 21.35 -1.66 9.48
CA ILE A 180 21.29 -2.44 10.72
C ILE A 180 21.85 -3.85 10.48
N GLN A 181 21.51 -4.49 9.36
CA GLN A 181 22.03 -5.80 9.02
C GLN A 181 23.55 -5.77 8.83
N ASP A 182 24.07 -4.80 8.07
CA ASP A 182 25.51 -4.62 7.88
C ASP A 182 26.24 -4.40 9.21
N PHE A 183 25.64 -3.62 10.12
CA PHE A 183 26.18 -3.40 11.46
C PHE A 183 26.21 -4.69 12.29
N LEU A 184 25.13 -5.49 12.26
CA LEU A 184 25.08 -6.78 12.96
C LEU A 184 26.10 -7.78 12.41
N GLU A 185 26.25 -7.85 11.08
CA GLU A 185 27.25 -8.69 10.43
C GLU A 185 28.68 -8.24 10.77
N SER A 186 28.94 -6.93 10.85
CA SER A 186 30.25 -6.40 11.28
C SER A 186 30.57 -6.79 12.73
N LYS A 187 29.58 -6.77 13.63
CA LYS A 187 29.72 -7.13 15.05
C LYS A 187 29.89 -8.64 15.29
N LEU A 188 29.44 -9.48 14.36
CA LEU A 188 29.55 -10.93 14.42
C LEU A 188 30.87 -11.46 13.83
N LYS A 189 31.58 -10.64 13.05
CA LYS A 189 32.90 -10.96 12.49
C LYS A 189 34.07 -10.56 13.39
N ASP A 190 33.80 -9.80 14.46
CA ASP A 190 34.72 -9.47 15.55
C ASP A 190 34.58 -10.47 16.71
#